data_AF-A0A0U1NKG2-F1
#
_entry.id   AF-A0A0U1NKG2-F1
#
_cell.length_a   1.000
_cell.length_b   1.000
_cell.length_c   1.000
_cell.angle_alpha   90.00
_cell.angle_beta   90.00
_cell.angle_gamma   90.00
#
_symmetry.space_group_name_H-M   'P 1'
#
loop_
_entity.id
_entity.type
_entity.pdbx_description
1 polymer ?
#
loop_
_entity_poly.entity_id
_entity_poly.type
_entity_poly.pdbx_seq_one_letter_code
_entity_poly.pdbx_strand_id
1 'polypeptide(L)' 'MFGPSRSELWFRLLASIAGLAFMVIAVSIRGVSGMAWVEVVGLSSIFFGGTAVWAGWKLWTQKGPRG' A
#
# COMPACT_ATOMS: atom_id res chain seq x y z
N MET A 1 0.59 -28.05 1.59
CA MET A 1 0.56 -26.77 0.85
C MET A 1 0.54 -25.65 1.87
N PHE A 2 1.70 -25.05 2.12
CA PHE A 2 1.93 -24.05 3.16
C PHE A 2 1.13 -22.78 2.85
N GLY A 3 0.09 -22.50 3.62
CA GLY A 3 -0.60 -21.21 3.56
C GLY A 3 0.37 -20.10 3.97
N PRO A 4 0.32 -18.92 3.34
CA PRO A 4 1.25 -17.84 3.63
C PRO A 4 1.23 -17.49 5.11
N SER A 5 2.42 -17.47 5.71
CA SER A 5 2.61 -17.13 7.12
C SER A 5 2.11 -15.71 7.40
N ARG A 6 1.50 -15.50 8.57
CA ARG A 6 0.96 -14.19 8.98
C ARG A 6 2.02 -13.07 8.92
N SER A 7 3.29 -13.43 9.15
CA SER A 7 4.46 -12.55 9.05
C SER A 7 4.72 -12.07 7.62
N GLU A 8 4.55 -12.92 6.61
CA GLU A 8 4.77 -12.56 5.21
C GLU A 8 3.68 -11.63 4.68
N LEU A 9 2.44 -11.80 5.17
CA LEU A 9 1.33 -10.91 4.87
C LEU A 9 1.54 -9.51 5.49
N TRP A 10 2.03 -9.47 6.73
CA TRP A 10 2.44 -8.24 7.40
C TRP A 10 3.62 -7.56 6.72
N PHE A 11 4.62 -8.31 6.25
CA PHE A 11 5.77 -7.76 5.52
C PHE A 11 5.32 -7.11 4.20
N ARG A 12 4.44 -7.78 3.43
CA ARG A 12 3.85 -7.22 2.20
C ARG A 12 3.03 -5.96 2.46
N LEU A 13 2.34 -5.91 3.60
CA LEU A 13 1.57 -4.75 4.02
C LEU A 13 2.48 -3.58 4.43
N LEU A 14 3.49 -3.86 5.26
CA LEU A 14 4.46 -2.86 5.71
C LEU A 14 5.25 -2.30 4.53
N ALA A 15 5.67 -3.14 3.59
CA ALA A 15 6.34 -2.72 2.36
C ALA A 15 5.44 -1.86 1.46
N SER A 16 4.15 -2.18 1.34
CA SER A 16 3.19 -1.35 0.60
C SER A 16 2.96 0.00 1.27
N ILE A 17 2.82 0.04 2.60
CA ILE A 17 2.67 1.29 3.35
C ILE A 17 3.95 2.13 3.27
N ALA A 18 5.13 1.51 3.39
CA ALA A 18 6.41 2.19 3.26
C ALA A 18 6.57 2.81 1.87
N GLY A 19 6.23 2.08 0.81
CA GLY A 19 6.23 2.59 -0.57
C GLY A 19 5.24 3.75 -0.76
N LEU A 20 4.02 3.62 -0.22
CA LEU A 20 3.00 4.68 -0.28
C LEU A 20 3.46 5.95 0.48
N ALA A 21 4.02 5.79 1.68
CA ALA A 21 4.52 6.89 2.49
C ALA A 21 5.69 7.59 1.80
N PHE A 22 6.64 6.82 1.26
CA PHE A 22 7.79 7.36 0.53
C PHE A 22 7.34 8.14 -0.72
N MET A 23 6.33 7.64 -1.41
CA MET A 23 5.74 8.31 -2.55
C MET A 23 5.05 9.62 -2.16
N VAL A 24 4.21 9.63 -1.12
CA VAL A 24 3.56 10.85 -0.60
C VAL A 24 4.60 11.90 -0.17
N ILE A 25 5.67 11.47 0.50
CA ILE A 25 6.78 12.32 0.90
C ILE A 25 7.50 12.88 -0.34
N ALA A 26 7.84 12.03 -1.32
CA ALA A 26 8.51 12.46 -2.55
C ALA A 26 7.70 13.50 -3.34
N VAL A 27 6.38 13.31 -3.44
CA VAL A 27 5.43 14.25 -4.04
C VAL A 27 5.37 15.56 -3.27
N SER A 28 5.34 15.49 -1.93
CA SER A 28 5.24 16.67 -1.05
C SER A 28 6.51 17.52 -1.06
N ILE A 29 7.69 16.90 -1.16
CA ILE A 29 8.98 17.62 -1.17
C ILE A 29 9.28 18.21 -2.55
N ARG A 30 9.07 17.43 -3.63
CA ARG A 30 9.49 17.82 -4.98
C ARG A 30 8.48 18.73 -5.68
N GLY A 31 7.21 18.70 -5.28
CA GLY A 31 6.14 19.36 -5.98
C GLY A 31 5.82 18.67 -7.32
N VAL A 32 4.53 18.47 -7.57
CA VAL A 32 4.04 17.84 -8.81
C VAL A 32 3.84 18.95 -9.84
N SER A 33 4.84 19.16 -10.70
CA SER A 33 4.76 20.15 -11.79
C SER A 33 4.54 19.43 -13.12
N GLY A 34 3.37 19.63 -13.71
CA GLY A 34 3.01 19.10 -15.03
C GLY A 34 2.07 17.89 -14.99
N MET A 35 1.24 17.75 -16.02
CA MET A 35 0.18 16.74 -16.12
C MET A 35 0.72 15.30 -16.03
N ALA A 36 1.91 15.05 -16.60
CA ALA A 36 2.59 13.75 -16.52
C ALA A 36 2.88 13.31 -15.06
N TRP A 37 3.25 14.24 -14.18
CA TRP A 37 3.47 13.92 -12.77
C TRP A 37 2.15 13.64 -12.04
N VAL A 38 1.05 14.31 -12.42
CA VAL A 38 -0.28 14.04 -11.86
C VAL A 38 -0.74 12.63 -12.21
N GLU A 39 -0.51 12.17 -13.44
CA GLU A 39 -0.82 10.80 -13.85
C GLU A 39 0.03 9.77 -13.10
N VAL A 40 1.34 10.00 -13.01
CA VAL A 40 2.25 9.09 -12.28
C VAL A 40 1.88 9.01 -10.81
N VAL A 41 1.53 10.13 -10.18
CA VAL A 41 1.09 10.16 -8.78
C VAL A 41 -0.30 9.54 -8.63
N GLY A 42 -1.24 9.87 -9.50
CA GLY A 42 -2.59 9.28 -9.47
C GLY A 42 -2.56 7.76 -9.62
N LEU A 43 -1.88 7.25 -10.65
CA LEU A 43 -1.76 5.81 -10.91
C LEU A 43 -0.99 5.10 -9.81
N SER A 44 0.13 5.67 -9.33
CA SER A 44 0.91 5.06 -8.27
C SER A 44 0.17 5.06 -6.93
N SER A 45 -0.60 6.11 -6.62
CA SER A 45 -1.44 6.18 -5.41
C SER A 45 -2.59 5.18 -5.47
N ILE A 46 -3.20 4.98 -6.63
CA ILE A 46 -4.23 3.94 -6.82
C ILE A 46 -3.61 2.54 -6.71
N PHE A 47 -2.44 2.32 -7.32
CA PHE A 47 -1.80 1.01 -7.32
C PHE A 47 -1.27 0.62 -5.93
N PHE A 48 -0.47 1.48 -5.30
CA PHE A 48 0.04 1.25 -3.96
C PHE A 48 -1.06 1.36 -2.90
N GLY A 49 -1.99 2.32 -3.05
CA GLY A 49 -3.09 2.51 -2.11
C GLY A 49 -4.08 1.36 -2.17
N GLY A 50 -4.45 0.91 -3.37
CA GLY A 50 -5.28 -0.28 -3.58
C GLY A 50 -4.62 -1.55 -3.03
N THR A 51 -3.31 -1.71 -3.23
CA THR A 51 -2.56 -2.85 -2.67
C THR A 51 -2.51 -2.80 -1.14
N ALA A 52 -2.30 -1.62 -0.55
CA ALA A 52 -2.28 -1.42 0.90
C ALA A 52 -3.65 -1.67 1.53
N VAL A 53 -4.73 -1.15 0.92
CA VAL A 53 -6.12 -1.39 1.35
C VAL A 53 -6.46 -2.87 1.21
N TRP A 54 -6.11 -3.53 0.11
CA TRP A 54 -6.37 -4.95 -0.08
C TRP A 54 -5.60 -5.83 0.92
N ALA A 55 -4.33 -5.51 1.18
CA ALA A 55 -3.54 -6.19 2.20
C ALA A 55 -4.14 -5.99 3.60
N GLY A 56 -4.51 -4.75 3.94
CA GLY A 56 -5.13 -4.40 5.22
C GLY A 56 -6.48 -5.06 5.42
N TRP A 57 -7.31 -5.09 4.38
CA TRP A 57 -8.61 -5.75 4.39
C TRP A 57 -8.46 -7.26 4.55
N LYS A 58 -7.51 -7.89 3.85
CA LYS A 58 -7.21 -9.32 4.01
C LYS A 58 -6.66 -9.63 5.41
N LEU A 59 -5.86 -8.74 6.00
CA LEU A 59 -5.37 -8.87 7.38
C LEU A 59 -6.50 -8.72 8.41
N TRP A 60 -7.42 -7.78 8.19
CA TRP A 60 -8.60 -7.57 9.03
C TRP A 60 -9.58 -8.75 8.92
N THR A 61 -9.82 -9.28 7.72
CA THR A 61 -10.65 -10.48 7.52
C THR A 61 -10.02 -11.72 8.16
N GLN A 62 -8.69 -11.84 8.21
CA GLN A 62 -8.01 -12.88 8.98
C GLN A 62 -8.00 -12.65 10.50
N LYS A 63 -8.30 -11.42 10.94
CA LYS A 63 -8.50 -11.03 12.35
C LYS A 63 -9.98 -11.01 12.77
N GLY A 64 -10.92 -11.23 11.85
CA GLY A 64 -12.36 -11.38 12.14
C GLY A 64 -12.66 -12.63 12.97
N PRO A 65 -13.67 -12.59 13.84
CA PRO A 65 -13.59 -13.03 15.23
C PRO A 65 -13.66 -14.57 15.38
N ARG A 66 -12.62 -15.15 15.96
CA ARG A 66 -12.81 -16.30 16.86
C ARG A 66 -12.96 -15.73 18.27
N GLY A 67 -14.13 -15.14 18.52
CA GLY A 67 -14.74 -15.13 19.85
C GLY A 67 -15.59 -16.37 20.00
#